data_AF-A0A418QU18-F1
#
_entry.id   AF-A0A418QU18-F1
#
_cell.length_a   1.000
_cell.length_b   1.000
_cell.length_c   1.000
_cell.angle_alpha   90.00
_cell.angle_beta   90.00
_cell.angle_gamma   90.00
#
_symmetry.space_group_name_H-M   'P 1'
#
loop_
_entity.id
_entity.type
_entity.pdbx_description
1 polymer ?
#
loop_
_entity_poly.entity_id
_entity_poly.type
_entity_poly.pdbx_seq_one_letter_code
_entity_poly.pdbx_strand_id
1 'polypeptide(L)'
;MTVDCSVTLANAAGWSDLAEFETVTVQRPDGARWEIGWMYGNPVAALLTWENTSAVVVGCGVIVADLRRFGETVTPGPNSPAPHLRADPPETWWFETVHQQEVGRVRLVADVYSEQAGVYDLDLSTQRFTRLFPDSPET
;
A
#
# COMPACT_ATOMS: atom_id res chain seq x y z
N MET A 1 18.11 8.55 23.55
CA MET A 1 18.02 7.30 22.77
C MET A 1 16.55 7.14 22.42
N THR A 2 16.17 7.48 21.19
CA THR A 2 14.80 7.28 20.71
C THR A 2 14.65 5.79 20.42
N VAL A 3 13.66 5.14 21.02
CA VAL A 3 13.35 3.74 20.71
C VAL A 3 12.63 3.76 19.36
N ASP A 4 13.13 2.96 18.41
CA ASP A 4 12.44 2.73 17.14
C ASP A 4 11.29 1.77 17.41
N CYS A 5 10.06 2.26 17.24
CA CYS A 5 8.84 1.51 17.47
C CYS A 5 8.24 0.97 16.16
N SER A 6 8.97 1.08 15.06
CA SER A 6 8.47 0.61 13.77
C SER A 6 8.40 -0.91 13.67
N VAL A 7 7.37 -1.39 12.97
CA VAL A 7 7.17 -2.78 12.61
C VAL A 7 7.44 -2.95 11.12
N THR A 8 8.19 -3.97 10.74
CA THR A 8 8.39 -4.32 9.33
C THR A 8 7.17 -5.04 8.79
N LEU A 9 6.51 -4.45 7.78
CA LEU A 9 5.38 -5.05 7.06
C LEU A 9 5.85 -5.98 5.95
N ALA A 10 6.89 -5.58 5.22
CA ALA A 10 7.48 -6.35 4.12
C ALA A 10 8.98 -6.08 4.03
N ASN A 11 9.72 -7.07 3.55
CA ASN A 11 11.15 -6.95 3.24
C ASN A 11 11.47 -7.75 1.97
N ALA A 12 12.18 -7.13 1.02
CA ALA A 12 12.66 -7.78 -0.19
C ALA A 12 13.87 -7.03 -0.75
N ALA A 13 14.87 -7.76 -1.26
CA ALA A 13 16.06 -7.18 -1.89
C ALA A 13 16.77 -6.07 -1.06
N GLY A 14 16.72 -6.17 0.28
CA GLY A 14 17.27 -5.19 1.22
C GLY A 14 16.40 -3.95 1.46
N TRP A 15 15.31 -3.78 0.71
CA TRP A 15 14.27 -2.80 1.00
C TRP A 15 13.34 -3.29 2.09
N SER A 16 12.76 -2.37 2.86
CA SER A 16 11.74 -2.67 3.85
C SER A 16 10.62 -1.64 3.84
N ASP A 17 9.38 -2.10 3.97
CA ASP A 17 8.25 -1.25 4.32
C ASP A 17 8.01 -1.35 5.82
N LEU A 18 7.99 -0.19 6.47
CA LEU A 18 7.90 -0.03 7.92
C LEU A 18 6.62 0.73 8.25
N ALA A 19 5.97 0.35 9.35
CA ALA A 19 4.87 1.07 9.93
C ALA A 19 5.18 1.48 11.37
N GLU A 20 4.91 2.73 11.73
CA GLU A 20 4.91 3.21 13.11
C GLU A 20 3.56 3.89 13.37
N PHE A 21 2.67 3.20 14.09
CA PHE A 21 1.25 3.57 14.17
C PHE A 21 0.64 3.74 12.77
N GLU A 22 0.12 4.92 12.46
CA GLU A 22 -0.49 5.27 11.19
C GLU A 22 0.53 5.62 10.10
N THR A 23 1.78 5.90 10.48
CA THR A 23 2.83 6.38 9.56
C THR A 23 3.49 5.23 8.82
N VAL A 24 3.70 5.41 7.51
CA VAL A 24 4.35 4.44 6.64
C VAL A 24 5.68 4.98 6.13
N THR A 25 6.73 4.17 6.24
CA THR A 25 8.08 4.52 5.82
C THR A 25 8.67 3.41 4.95
N VAL A 26 9.27 3.79 3.83
CA VAL A 26 10.13 2.90 3.03
C VAL A 26 11.57 3.07 3.50
N GLN A 27 12.26 1.97 3.76
CA GLN A 27 13.67 1.95 4.07
C GLN A 27 14.47 1.28 2.95
N ARG A 28 15.55 1.93 2.51
CA ARG A 28 16.50 1.42 1.52
C ARG A 28 17.50 0.42 2.14
N PRO A 29 18.20 -0.37 1.29
CA PRO A 29 19.28 -1.24 1.75
C PRO A 29 20.43 -0.54 2.48
N ASP A 30 20.65 0.76 2.20
CA ASP A 30 21.66 1.59 2.88
C ASP A 30 21.18 2.16 4.23
N GLY A 31 19.95 1.85 4.64
CA GLY A 31 19.33 2.33 5.87
C GLY A 31 18.62 3.68 5.75
N ALA A 32 18.67 4.35 4.60
CA ALA A 32 17.94 5.61 4.40
C ALA A 32 16.42 5.36 4.50
N ARG A 33 15.71 6.27 5.16
CA ARG A 33 14.25 6.21 5.36
C ARG A 33 13.54 7.32 4.61
N TRP A 34 12.39 6.99 4.06
CA TRP A 34 11.50 7.90 3.34
C TRP A 34 10.07 7.67 3.81
N GLU A 35 9.50 8.68 4.47
CA GLU A 35 8.09 8.67 4.87
C GLU A 35 7.23 8.82 3.61
N ILE A 36 6.40 7.80 3.33
CA ILE A 36 5.56 7.75 2.13
C ILE A 36 4.11 8.14 2.41
N GLY A 37 3.76 8.39 3.67
CA GLY A 37 2.47 8.90 4.08
C GLY A 37 1.95 8.26 5.36
N TRP A 38 0.63 8.35 5.54
CA TRP A 38 -0.08 7.81 6.69
C TRP A 38 -1.42 7.22 6.27
N MET A 39 -1.95 6.31 7.08
CA MET A 39 -3.25 5.69 6.89
C MET A 39 -4.16 6.01 8.07
N TYR A 40 -5.47 6.08 7.83
CA TYR A 40 -6.41 6.08 8.95
C TYR A 40 -6.40 4.68 9.60
N GLY A 41 -6.01 4.61 10.87
CA GLY A 41 -5.65 3.35 11.51
C GLY A 41 -4.32 2.77 11.03
N ASN A 42 -3.94 1.63 11.61
CA ASN A 42 -2.63 1.05 11.31
C ASN A 42 -2.60 0.43 9.89
N PRO A 43 -1.49 0.60 9.15
CA PRO A 43 -1.18 -0.23 8.00
C PRO A 43 -1.24 -1.71 8.35
N VAL A 44 -1.78 -2.51 7.42
CA VAL A 44 -2.08 -3.93 7.65
C VAL A 44 -1.10 -4.84 6.95
N ALA A 45 -0.79 -4.57 5.68
CA ALA A 45 0.13 -5.36 4.89
C ALA A 45 0.90 -4.49 3.89
N ALA A 46 2.02 -5.01 3.39
CA ALA A 46 2.80 -4.35 2.36
C ALA A 46 3.37 -5.35 1.36
N LEU A 47 3.76 -4.83 0.21
CA LEU A 47 4.38 -5.56 -0.88
C LEU A 47 5.45 -4.68 -1.53
N LEU A 48 6.68 -5.18 -1.54
CA LEU A 48 7.73 -4.71 -2.43
C LEU A 48 7.66 -5.53 -3.72
N THR A 49 7.42 -4.85 -4.84
CA THR A 49 7.33 -5.49 -6.16
C THR A 49 8.62 -6.23 -6.54
N TRP A 50 8.52 -7.33 -7.29
CA TRP A 50 9.66 -8.17 -7.69
C TRP A 50 10.74 -7.38 -8.46
N GLU A 51 10.31 -6.40 -9.25
CA GLU A 51 11.17 -5.49 -10.01
C GLU A 51 11.79 -4.37 -9.16
N ASN A 52 11.41 -4.27 -7.87
CA ASN A 52 11.81 -3.22 -6.94
C ASN A 52 11.54 -1.79 -7.47
N THR A 53 10.45 -1.60 -8.22
CA THR A 53 10.05 -0.27 -8.72
C THR A 53 8.96 0.36 -7.86
N SER A 54 8.21 -0.44 -7.13
CA SER A 54 7.12 0.04 -6.28
C SER A 54 7.05 -0.67 -4.94
N ALA A 55 6.68 0.09 -3.91
CA ALA A 55 6.17 -0.41 -2.64
C ALA A 55 4.66 -0.14 -2.59
N VAL A 56 3.88 -1.15 -2.23
CA VAL A 56 2.42 -1.06 -2.10
C VAL A 56 2.06 -1.40 -0.67
N VAL A 57 1.49 -0.44 0.05
CA VAL A 57 1.05 -0.63 1.44
C VAL A 57 -0.46 -0.54 1.48
N VAL A 58 -1.09 -1.40 2.28
CA VAL A 58 -2.54 -1.49 2.42
C VAL A 58 -2.98 -1.40 3.88
N GLY A 59 -4.20 -0.89 4.09
CA GLY A 59 -4.88 -0.73 5.37
C GLY A 59 -6.22 -0.04 5.10
N CYS A 60 -6.46 1.14 5.67
CA CYS A 60 -7.50 2.04 5.16
C CYS A 60 -7.06 2.68 3.84
N GLY A 61 -7.31 2.00 2.73
CA GLY A 61 -6.87 2.38 1.40
C GLY A 61 -5.53 1.75 1.02
N VAL A 62 -4.89 2.36 0.01
CA VAL A 62 -3.66 1.86 -0.59
C VAL A 62 -2.68 3.01 -0.81
N ILE A 63 -1.44 2.88 -0.38
CA ILE A 63 -0.35 3.77 -0.77
C ILE A 63 0.51 3.03 -1.80
N VAL A 64 0.78 3.66 -2.94
CA VAL A 64 1.67 3.11 -3.97
C VAL A 64 2.87 4.02 -4.13
N ALA A 65 4.01 3.70 -3.52
CA ALA A 65 5.23 4.49 -3.63
C ALA A 65 6.11 4.05 -4.81
N ASP A 66 6.54 5.01 -5.63
CA ASP A 66 7.53 4.79 -6.70
C ASP A 66 8.95 4.83 -6.12
N LEU A 67 9.60 3.67 -6.03
CA LEU A 67 10.92 3.53 -5.43
C LEU A 67 12.02 4.23 -6.24
N ARG A 68 11.77 4.56 -7.51
CA ARG A 68 12.69 5.35 -8.34
C ARG A 68 12.70 6.82 -7.96
N ARG A 69 11.66 7.28 -7.25
CA ARG A 69 11.47 8.65 -6.75
C ARG A 69 11.76 8.76 -5.25
N PHE A 70 12.51 7.80 -4.71
CA PHE A 70 12.81 7.74 -3.29
C PHE A 70 13.41 9.06 -2.75
N GLY A 71 12.85 9.54 -1.65
CA GLY A 71 13.29 10.77 -0.98
C GLY A 71 12.67 12.05 -1.56
N GLU A 72 11.88 11.97 -2.63
CA GLU A 72 11.08 13.11 -3.09
C GLU A 72 9.99 13.47 -2.07
N THR A 73 9.61 14.75 -2.00
CA THR A 73 8.54 15.21 -1.13
C THR A 73 7.20 14.61 -1.55
N VAL A 74 6.51 13.98 -0.61
CA VAL A 74 5.17 13.42 -0.81
C VAL A 74 4.14 14.52 -0.62
N THR A 75 3.35 14.79 -1.66
CA THR A 75 2.26 15.77 -1.63
C THR A 75 0.97 15.12 -2.09
N PRO A 76 -0.21 15.47 -1.53
CA PRO A 76 -1.49 14.95 -2.00
C PRO A 76 -1.69 15.18 -3.50
N GLY A 77 -2.20 14.15 -4.20
CA GLY A 77 -2.60 14.25 -5.60
C GLY A 77 -2.00 13.15 -6.50
N PRO A 78 -2.45 13.08 -7.76
CA PRO A 78 -2.13 11.98 -8.68
C PRO A 78 -0.67 11.92 -9.12
N ASN A 79 0.06 13.04 -9.01
CA ASN A 79 1.48 13.13 -9.38
C ASN A 79 2.43 12.89 -8.18
N SER A 80 1.87 12.56 -7.02
CA SER A 80 2.65 12.21 -5.82
C SER A 80 3.64 11.09 -6.15
N PRO A 81 4.86 11.08 -5.58
CA PRO A 81 5.72 9.90 -5.63
C PRO A 81 5.15 8.73 -4.80
N ALA A 82 4.16 9.01 -3.93
CA ALA A 82 3.40 8.02 -3.17
C ALA A 82 1.91 8.40 -3.11
N PRO A 83 1.13 8.21 -4.20
CA PRO A 83 -0.31 8.43 -4.20
C PRO A 83 -1.02 7.56 -3.15
N HIS A 84 -1.97 8.19 -2.44
CA HIS A 84 -2.90 7.52 -1.56
C HIS A 84 -4.19 7.29 -2.34
N LEU A 85 -4.56 6.03 -2.54
CA LEU A 85 -5.73 5.59 -3.30
C LEU A 85 -6.76 5.06 -2.31
N ARG A 86 -8.04 5.40 -2.50
CA ARG A 86 -9.16 4.92 -1.65
C ARG A 86 -8.95 5.18 -0.14
N ALA A 87 -8.16 6.20 0.19
CA ALA A 87 -7.90 6.65 1.56
C ALA A 87 -8.79 7.86 1.93
N ASP A 88 -9.91 8.08 1.23
CA ASP A 88 -10.72 9.30 1.33
C ASP A 88 -12.11 8.99 1.94
N PRO A 89 -12.51 9.62 3.06
CA PRO A 89 -13.88 9.54 3.57
C PRO A 89 -14.89 10.19 2.60
N PRO A 90 -16.18 9.79 2.62
CA PRO A 90 -16.87 9.06 3.69
C PRO A 90 -16.83 7.53 3.57
N GLU A 91 -16.29 6.96 2.51
CA GLU A 91 -16.27 5.51 2.29
C GLU A 91 -14.89 4.93 2.62
N THR A 92 -14.78 4.29 3.79
CA THR A 92 -13.56 3.63 4.23
C THR A 92 -13.37 2.31 3.49
N TRP A 93 -12.30 2.18 2.70
CA TRP A 93 -11.94 0.91 2.06
C TRP A 93 -10.86 0.22 2.86
N TRP A 94 -11.21 -0.88 3.55
CA TRP A 94 -10.23 -1.63 4.33
C TRP A 94 -9.67 -2.80 3.52
N PHE A 95 -8.35 -2.86 3.37
CA PHE A 95 -7.64 -3.92 2.67
C PHE A 95 -6.75 -4.70 3.64
N GLU A 96 -6.86 -6.03 3.60
CA GLU A 96 -6.18 -6.91 4.55
C GLU A 96 -4.92 -7.56 3.96
N THR A 97 -4.90 -7.78 2.64
CA THR A 97 -3.78 -8.45 1.99
C THR A 97 -3.44 -7.81 0.64
N VAL A 98 -2.17 -7.89 0.28
CA VAL A 98 -1.62 -7.47 -1.01
C VAL A 98 -0.61 -8.49 -1.50
N HIS A 99 -0.66 -8.84 -2.78
CA HIS A 99 0.29 -9.76 -3.41
C HIS A 99 0.43 -9.49 -4.90
N GLN A 100 1.64 -9.66 -5.44
CA GLN A 100 1.88 -9.45 -6.87
C GLN A 100 1.35 -10.62 -7.70
N GLN A 101 0.61 -10.33 -8.76
CA GLN A 101 0.15 -11.34 -9.73
C GLN A 101 1.15 -11.46 -10.89
N GLU A 102 1.56 -10.31 -11.41
CA GLU A 102 2.48 -10.14 -12.52
C GLU A 102 3.16 -8.76 -12.41
N VAL A 103 4.14 -8.50 -13.27
CA VAL A 103 4.80 -7.19 -13.32
C VAL A 103 3.78 -6.10 -13.60
N GLY A 104 3.76 -5.05 -12.77
CA GLY A 104 2.82 -3.93 -12.89
C GLY A 104 1.38 -4.19 -12.43
N ARG A 105 1.05 -5.38 -11.89
CA ARG A 105 -0.29 -5.69 -11.36
C ARG A 105 -0.23 -6.40 -10.03
N VAL A 106 -0.98 -5.85 -9.06
CA VAL A 106 -1.09 -6.40 -7.72
C VAL A 106 -2.53 -6.75 -7.41
N ARG A 107 -2.74 -7.80 -6.63
CA ARG A 107 -4.03 -8.21 -6.12
C ARG A 107 -4.18 -7.80 -4.67
N LEU A 108 -5.36 -7.26 -4.37
CA LEU A 108 -5.76 -6.74 -3.08
C LEU A 108 -7.01 -7.48 -2.62
N VAL A 109 -7.08 -7.82 -1.34
CA VAL A 109 -8.29 -8.39 -0.73
C VAL A 109 -8.80 -7.40 0.29
N ALA A 110 -10.02 -6.91 0.06
CA ALA A 110 -10.72 -6.03 0.99
C ALA A 110 -11.37 -6.86 2.11
N ASP A 111 -11.46 -6.26 3.29
CA ASP A 111 -12.12 -6.84 4.47
C ASP A 111 -13.53 -7.29 4.12
N VAL A 112 -13.82 -8.55 4.46
CA VAL A 112 -15.11 -9.21 4.21
C VAL A 112 -16.28 -8.57 4.96
N TYR A 113 -16.01 -7.79 6.00
CA TYR A 113 -17.02 -7.05 6.76
C TYR A 113 -17.20 -5.62 6.29
N SER A 114 -16.38 -5.14 5.35
CA SER A 114 -16.54 -3.81 4.75
C SER A 114 -17.60 -3.84 3.65
N GLU A 115 -18.25 -2.70 3.39
CA GLU A 115 -19.16 -2.55 2.23
C GLU A 115 -18.47 -2.84 0.89
N GLN A 116 -17.14 -2.77 0.89
CA GLN A 116 -16.27 -2.94 -0.27
C GLN A 116 -15.56 -4.29 -0.26
N ALA A 117 -16.11 -5.26 0.46
CA ALA A 117 -15.61 -6.62 0.52
C ALA A 117 -15.37 -7.19 -0.88
N GLY A 118 -14.23 -7.86 -1.07
CA GLY A 118 -13.95 -8.53 -2.34
C GLY A 118 -12.48 -8.55 -2.71
N VAL A 119 -12.23 -9.03 -3.91
CA VAL A 119 -10.88 -9.16 -4.48
C VAL A 119 -10.76 -8.21 -5.66
N TYR A 120 -9.67 -7.45 -5.67
CA TYR A 120 -9.40 -6.41 -6.65
C TYR A 120 -8.02 -6.61 -7.25
N ASP A 121 -7.90 -6.41 -8.56
CA ASP A 121 -6.60 -6.17 -9.18
C ASP A 121 -6.38 -4.65 -9.34
N LEU A 122 -5.20 -4.19 -8.96
CA LEU A 122 -4.72 -2.82 -9.15
C LEU A 122 -3.61 -2.82 -10.21
N ASP A 123 -3.85 -2.08 -11.28
CA ASP A 123 -2.82 -1.77 -12.29
C ASP A 123 -1.96 -0.62 -11.78
N LEU A 124 -0.67 -0.87 -11.55
CA LEU A 124 0.24 0.11 -10.95
C LEU A 124 0.58 1.28 -11.89
N SER A 125 0.44 1.09 -13.20
CA SER A 125 0.73 2.14 -14.19
C SER A 125 -0.40 3.15 -14.31
N THR A 126 -1.65 2.68 -14.19
CA THR A 126 -2.86 3.51 -14.32
C THR A 126 -3.52 3.81 -12.99
N GLN A 127 -3.12 3.14 -11.91
CA GLN A 127 -3.72 3.21 -10.58
C GLN A 127 -5.22 2.89 -10.57
N ARG A 128 -5.65 2.04 -11.51
CA ARG A 128 -7.06 1.64 -11.66
C ARG A 128 -7.31 0.29 -11.02
N PHE A 129 -8.42 0.22 -10.29
CA PHE A 129 -8.92 -0.99 -9.66
C PHE A 129 -9.89 -1.72 -10.59
N THR A 130 -9.78 -3.04 -10.62
CA THR A 130 -10.76 -3.95 -11.26
C THR A 130 -11.24 -4.96 -10.23
N ARG A 131 -12.53 -4.95 -9.90
CA ARG A 131 -13.14 -5.94 -8.99
C ARG A 131 -13.27 -7.28 -9.74
N LEU A 132 -12.78 -8.37 -9.16
CA LEU A 132 -12.72 -9.68 -9.82
C LEU A 132 -13.93 -10.58 -9.51
N PHE A 133 -14.54 -10.43 -8.34
CA PHE A 133 -15.75 -11.14 -7.95
C PHE A 133 -16.80 -10.12 -7.51
N PRO A 134 -17.99 -10.06 -8.14
CA PRO A 134 -19.14 -9.46 -7.49
C PRO A 134 -19.58 -10.34 -6.32
N ASP A 135 -20.20 -9.73 -5.32
CA ASP A 135 -20.80 -10.39 -4.16
C ASP A 135 -21.51 -11.68 -4.59
N SER A 136 -21.25 -12.79 -3.87
CA SER A 136 -21.96 -14.05 -4.11
C SER A 136 -23.46 -13.77 -4.25
N PRO A 137 -24.16 -14.35 -5.24
CA PRO A 137 -25.60 -14.27 -5.25
C PRO A 137 -26.09 -14.90 -3.95
N GLU A 138 -26.84 -14.13 -3.17
CA GLU A 138 -27.54 -14.61 -1.98
C GLU A 138 -28.26 -15.92 -2.33
N THR A 139 -27.86 -17.02 -1.69
CA THR A 139 -28.62 -18.28 -1.68
C THR A 139 -29.62 -18.27 -0.54
#